data_AF-A0A1G7V4T6-F1
#
_entry.id   AF-A0A1G7V4T6-F1
#
_cell.length_a   1.000
_cell.length_b   1.000
_cell.length_c   1.000
_cell.angle_alpha   90.00
_cell.angle_beta   90.00
_cell.angle_gamma   90.00
#
_symmetry.space_group_name_H-M   'P 1'
#
loop_
_entity.id
_entity.type
_entity.pdbx_description
1 polymer ?
#
loop_
_entity_poly.entity_id
_entity_poly.type
_entity_poly.pdbx_seq_one_letter_code
_entity_poly.pdbx_strand_id
1 'polypeptide(L)'
;MKSLSVLALTAMLVAPAAFGAERPQPLPDQKDIVAKSLLPCPGGLERFLPGDYYFCSAARNYWSGHPGLARESLKNAAQWASKPAQYALGIMYFNGDRAEKNRPLGLAWLALAAERHDPAYEPAFISAYKEVSPEELAQANAYWQDLKKTYGDPVAAPRAEKRFDREYAQIAWAVNFGGSIFVDGVTVPYNDAMANDLPLQSGFTLGRMLQSQKAMYFYGYDSHVFVGDAELVPISQVASRKDD
;
A
#
# COMPACT_ATOMS: atom_id res chain seq x y z
N MET A 1 -67.49 25.76 -31.61
CA MET A 1 -67.37 25.54 -30.16
C MET A 1 -66.39 24.40 -29.91
N LYS A 2 -65.23 24.75 -29.35
CA LYS A 2 -64.21 23.97 -28.61
C LYS A 2 -63.82 22.56 -29.12
N SER A 3 -62.66 22.51 -29.79
CA SER A 3 -61.81 21.33 -29.97
C SER A 3 -61.06 21.03 -28.66
N LEU A 4 -61.12 19.78 -28.20
CA LEU A 4 -60.30 19.25 -27.11
C LEU A 4 -58.86 19.05 -27.58
N SER A 5 -57.88 19.49 -26.78
CA SER A 5 -56.50 19.04 -26.88
C SER A 5 -56.05 18.54 -25.51
N VAL A 6 -55.78 17.24 -25.44
CA VAL A 6 -55.24 16.54 -24.29
C VAL A 6 -53.73 16.71 -24.30
N LEU A 7 -53.18 17.46 -23.35
CA LEU A 7 -51.73 17.52 -23.10
C LEU A 7 -51.35 16.37 -22.15
N ALA A 8 -50.68 15.35 -22.69
CA ALA A 8 -50.04 14.31 -21.91
C ALA A 8 -48.71 14.85 -21.35
N LEU A 9 -48.63 14.99 -20.03
CA LEU A 9 -47.41 15.32 -19.30
C LEU A 9 -46.59 14.02 -19.13
N THR A 10 -45.57 13.81 -19.94
CA THR A 10 -44.62 12.71 -19.76
C THR A 10 -43.54 13.13 -18.76
N ALA A 11 -43.64 12.62 -17.53
CA ALA A 11 -42.59 12.72 -16.54
C ALA A 11 -41.36 11.90 -16.99
N MET A 12 -40.27 12.59 -17.36
CA MET A 12 -38.96 11.96 -17.53
C MET A 12 -38.44 11.54 -16.16
N LEU A 13 -38.54 10.25 -15.84
CA LEU A 13 -37.75 9.62 -14.78
C LEU A 13 -36.28 9.65 -15.22
N VAL A 14 -35.51 10.59 -14.67
CA VAL A 14 -34.06 10.51 -14.67
C VAL A 14 -33.68 9.43 -13.66
N ALA A 15 -33.39 8.23 -14.15
CA ALA A 15 -32.79 7.20 -13.33
C ALA A 15 -31.39 7.68 -12.87
N PRO A 16 -31.06 7.60 -11.58
CA PRO A 16 -29.70 7.89 -11.13
C PRO A 16 -28.77 6.84 -11.72
N ALA A 17 -27.71 7.28 -12.41
CA ALA A 17 -26.61 6.42 -12.80
C ALA A 17 -25.98 5.84 -11.53
N ALA A 18 -26.34 4.61 -11.19
CA ALA A 18 -25.62 3.83 -10.22
C ALA A 18 -24.21 3.61 -10.77
N PHE A 19 -23.23 4.35 -10.26
CA PHE A 19 -21.81 3.99 -10.39
C PHE A 19 -21.58 2.70 -9.59
N GLY A 20 -22.08 1.58 -10.10
CA GLY A 20 -21.57 0.27 -9.71
C GLY A 20 -20.10 0.27 -10.11
N ALA A 21 -19.19 0.18 -9.13
CA ALA A 21 -17.77 0.21 -9.38
C ALA A 21 -17.37 -1.00 -10.26
N GLU A 22 -17.33 -0.79 -11.56
CA GLU A 22 -17.00 -1.81 -12.54
C GLU A 22 -15.59 -2.33 -12.28
N ARG A 23 -15.38 -3.64 -12.32
CA ARG A 23 -14.06 -4.23 -11.99
C ARG A 23 -12.99 -3.70 -12.95
N PRO A 24 -11.78 -3.35 -12.46
CA PRO A 24 -10.71 -2.93 -13.35
C PRO A 24 -10.35 -4.05 -14.32
N GLN A 25 -10.19 -3.71 -15.59
CA GLN A 25 -9.77 -4.68 -16.60
C GLN A 25 -8.24 -4.78 -16.61
N PRO A 26 -7.68 -6.00 -16.46
CA PRO A 26 -6.24 -6.18 -16.54
C PRO A 26 -5.74 -5.97 -17.96
N LEU A 27 -4.53 -5.42 -18.09
CA LEU A 27 -3.80 -5.48 -19.36
C LEU A 27 -3.51 -6.95 -19.74
N PRO A 28 -3.34 -7.27 -21.04
CA PRO A 28 -3.20 -8.65 -21.51
C PRO A 28 -2.06 -9.44 -20.84
N ASP A 29 -0.96 -8.78 -20.52
CA ASP A 29 0.24 -9.29 -19.85
C ASP A 29 0.10 -9.37 -18.32
N GLN A 30 -0.90 -8.70 -17.74
CA GLN A 30 -1.09 -8.63 -16.29
C GLN A 30 -2.08 -9.65 -15.73
N LYS A 31 -2.72 -10.46 -16.58
CA LYS A 31 -3.77 -11.41 -16.18
C LYS A 31 -3.33 -12.33 -15.04
N ASP A 32 -2.10 -12.84 -15.08
CA ASP A 32 -1.58 -13.75 -14.05
C ASP A 32 -1.32 -13.03 -12.72
N ILE A 33 -0.86 -11.77 -12.77
CA ILE A 33 -0.62 -10.94 -11.58
C ILE A 33 -1.96 -10.63 -10.90
N VAL A 34 -2.99 -10.31 -11.69
CA VAL A 34 -4.34 -10.05 -11.20
C VAL A 34 -4.97 -11.31 -10.62
N ALA A 35 -4.83 -12.45 -11.29
CA ALA A 35 -5.31 -13.73 -10.79
C ALA A 35 -4.70 -14.07 -9.42
N LYS A 36 -3.38 -13.87 -9.25
CA LYS A 36 -2.69 -14.05 -7.97
C LYS A 36 -3.16 -13.07 -6.90
N SER A 37 -3.44 -11.82 -7.27
CA SER A 37 -3.93 -10.79 -6.35
C SER A 37 -5.34 -11.07 -5.80
N LEU A 38 -6.11 -11.95 -6.46
CA LEU A 38 -7.44 -12.36 -6.02
C LEU A 38 -7.41 -13.56 -5.05
N LEU A 39 -6.26 -14.21 -4.89
CA LEU A 39 -6.09 -15.27 -3.89
C LEU A 39 -6.21 -14.69 -2.46
N PRO A 40 -6.62 -15.50 -1.48
CA PRO A 40 -6.62 -15.09 -0.08
C PRO A 40 -5.22 -14.68 0.39
N CYS A 41 -5.20 -13.62 1.18
CA CYS A 41 -3.97 -13.14 1.79
C CYS A 41 -3.52 -14.09 2.90
N PRO A 42 -2.21 -14.42 2.99
CA PRO A 42 -1.71 -15.28 4.06
C PRO A 42 -1.97 -14.63 5.43
N GLY A 43 -2.85 -15.22 6.25
CA GLY A 43 -3.25 -14.67 7.55
C GLY A 43 -2.08 -14.47 8.50
N GLY A 44 -1.04 -15.31 8.41
CA GLY A 44 0.17 -15.20 9.20
C GLY A 44 0.95 -13.92 8.97
N LEU A 45 0.84 -13.30 7.78
CA LEU A 45 1.46 -12.00 7.54
C LEU A 45 0.84 -10.91 8.43
N GLU A 46 -0.46 -10.97 8.73
CA GLU A 46 -1.10 -9.99 9.63
C GLU A 46 -0.45 -10.01 11.02
N ARG A 47 0.04 -11.17 11.44
CA ARG A 47 0.71 -11.33 12.71
C ARG A 47 2.08 -10.65 12.72
N PHE A 48 2.93 -10.95 11.73
CA PHE A 48 4.35 -10.55 11.67
C PHE A 48 4.57 -9.21 10.96
N LEU A 49 4.02 -9.06 9.76
CA LEU A 49 4.16 -7.90 8.88
C LEU A 49 2.77 -7.43 8.43
N PRO A 50 2.02 -6.73 9.30
CA PRO A 50 0.66 -6.32 8.98
C PRO A 50 0.58 -5.44 7.71
N GLY A 51 1.65 -4.71 7.41
CA GLY A 51 1.74 -3.90 6.20
C GLY A 51 1.59 -4.71 4.91
N ASP A 52 2.27 -5.85 4.78
CA ASP A 52 2.17 -6.71 3.59
C ASP A 52 0.81 -7.40 3.49
N TYR A 53 0.25 -7.80 4.64
CA TYR A 53 -1.09 -8.36 4.69
C TYR A 53 -2.15 -7.37 4.19
N TYR A 54 -2.13 -6.13 4.71
CA TYR A 54 -3.09 -5.12 4.29
C TYR A 54 -2.85 -4.65 2.86
N PHE A 55 -1.61 -4.69 2.36
CA PHE A 55 -1.31 -4.42 0.95
C PHE A 55 -1.89 -5.51 0.03
N CYS A 56 -1.76 -6.79 0.40
CA CYS A 56 -2.44 -7.88 -0.29
C CYS A 56 -3.97 -7.70 -0.28
N SER A 57 -4.53 -7.37 0.89
CA SER A 57 -5.97 -7.12 1.02
C SER A 57 -6.43 -5.95 0.15
N ALA A 58 -5.61 -4.90 0.05
CA ALA A 58 -5.86 -3.77 -0.84
C ALA A 58 -5.90 -4.19 -2.31
N ALA A 59 -4.92 -4.97 -2.77
CA ALA A 59 -4.87 -5.46 -4.15
C ALA A 59 -6.11 -6.31 -4.47
N ARG A 60 -6.49 -7.23 -3.57
CA ARG A 60 -7.70 -8.04 -3.71
C ARG A 60 -8.96 -7.19 -3.82
N ASN A 61 -9.13 -6.21 -2.93
CA ASN A 61 -10.27 -5.29 -2.94
C ASN A 61 -10.32 -4.44 -4.21
N TYR A 62 -9.16 -3.98 -4.68
CA TYR A 62 -9.02 -3.20 -5.92
C TYR A 62 -9.53 -3.98 -7.12
N TRP A 63 -8.99 -5.19 -7.34
CA TRP A 63 -9.38 -6.06 -8.45
C TRP A 63 -10.82 -6.59 -8.33
N SER A 64 -11.33 -6.69 -7.10
CA SER A 64 -12.73 -7.07 -6.85
C SER A 64 -13.74 -5.96 -7.14
N GLY A 65 -13.30 -4.74 -7.44
CA GLY A 65 -14.18 -3.60 -7.72
C GLY A 65 -14.58 -2.79 -6.48
N HIS A 66 -13.82 -2.88 -5.38
CA HIS A 66 -14.09 -2.13 -4.14
C HIS A 66 -12.98 -1.10 -3.89
N PRO A 67 -12.89 -0.01 -4.67
CA PRO A 67 -11.77 0.92 -4.60
C PRO A 67 -11.71 1.70 -3.27
N GLY A 68 -12.85 1.92 -2.61
CA GLY A 68 -12.88 2.52 -1.26
C GLY A 68 -12.20 1.62 -0.22
N LEU A 69 -12.58 0.34 -0.17
CA LEU A 69 -11.96 -0.66 0.72
C LEU A 69 -10.49 -0.88 0.38
N ALA A 70 -10.12 -0.81 -0.91
CA ALA A 70 -8.74 -0.87 -1.34
C ALA A 70 -7.93 0.28 -0.74
N ARG A 71 -8.40 1.54 -0.86
CA ARG A 71 -7.71 2.70 -0.28
C ARG A 71 -7.58 2.61 1.24
N GLU A 72 -8.62 2.19 1.95
CA GLU A 72 -8.53 2.02 3.40
C GLU A 72 -7.53 0.93 3.80
N SER A 73 -7.50 -0.18 3.05
CA SER A 73 -6.49 -1.22 3.24
C SER A 73 -5.08 -0.72 2.95
N LEU A 74 -4.88 0.12 1.91
CA LEU A 74 -3.59 0.76 1.65
C LEU A 74 -3.17 1.70 2.77
N LYS A 75 -4.10 2.49 3.33
CA LYS A 75 -3.80 3.34 4.49
C LYS A 75 -3.39 2.48 5.68
N ASN A 76 -4.11 1.40 5.96
CA ASN A 76 -3.74 0.46 7.03
C ASN A 76 -2.34 -0.11 6.79
N ALA A 77 -2.03 -0.51 5.56
CA ALA A 77 -0.69 -0.97 5.19
C ALA A 77 0.39 0.11 5.40
N ALA A 78 0.10 1.34 5.01
CA ALA A 78 1.00 2.48 5.17
C ALA A 78 1.26 2.82 6.64
N GLN A 79 0.30 2.60 7.55
CA GLN A 79 0.51 2.79 9.01
C GLN A 79 1.58 1.84 9.58
N TRP A 80 1.92 0.79 8.84
CA TRP A 80 2.97 -0.16 9.15
C TRP A 80 4.24 0.05 8.33
N ALA A 81 4.38 1.20 7.65
CA ALA A 81 5.53 1.55 6.80
C ALA A 81 5.66 0.75 5.50
N SER A 82 4.53 0.30 4.93
CA SER A 82 4.51 -0.33 3.61
C SER A 82 4.74 0.72 2.52
N LYS A 83 5.98 0.76 1.97
CA LYS A 83 6.32 1.60 0.80
C LYS A 83 5.50 1.27 -0.45
N PRO A 84 5.23 -0.01 -0.81
CA PRO A 84 4.30 -0.33 -1.89
C PRO A 84 2.92 0.31 -1.71
N ALA A 85 2.41 0.37 -0.48
CA ALA A 85 1.09 0.92 -0.21
C ALA A 85 1.07 2.45 -0.29
N GLN A 86 2.11 3.11 0.22
CA GLN A 86 2.30 4.56 0.09
C GLN A 86 2.41 4.96 -1.40
N TYR A 87 3.18 4.19 -2.17
CA TYR A 87 3.29 4.37 -3.62
C TYR A 87 1.92 4.23 -4.32
N ALA A 88 1.19 3.15 -4.04
CA ALA A 88 -0.12 2.91 -4.65
C ALA A 88 -1.13 4.02 -4.33
N LEU A 89 -1.19 4.50 -3.08
CA LEU A 89 -2.01 5.67 -2.72
C LEU A 89 -1.58 6.91 -3.49
N GLY A 90 -0.27 7.13 -3.62
CA GLY A 90 0.30 8.23 -4.39
C GLY A 90 -0.18 8.26 -5.83
N ILE A 91 -0.05 7.14 -6.54
CA ILE A 91 -0.50 7.01 -7.93
C ILE A 91 -2.02 7.18 -8.05
N MET A 92 -2.80 6.55 -7.16
CA MET A 92 -4.27 6.64 -7.18
C MET A 92 -4.75 8.10 -7.06
N TYR A 93 -4.20 8.87 -6.12
CA TYR A 93 -4.58 10.27 -5.95
C TYR A 93 -4.00 11.18 -7.03
N PHE A 94 -2.77 10.92 -7.50
CA PHE A 94 -2.12 11.74 -8.50
C PHE A 94 -2.82 11.66 -9.86
N ASN A 95 -3.18 10.45 -10.28
CA ASN A 95 -3.86 10.22 -11.56
C ASN A 95 -5.37 10.43 -11.47
N GLY A 96 -5.97 10.20 -10.30
CA GLY A 96 -7.43 10.08 -10.15
C GLY A 96 -7.96 8.70 -10.51
N ASP A 97 -7.10 7.68 -10.50
CA ASP A 97 -7.46 6.31 -10.83
C ASP A 97 -8.29 5.70 -9.69
N ARG A 98 -9.60 5.57 -9.93
CA ARG A 98 -10.57 5.01 -8.97
C ARG A 98 -10.66 5.80 -7.65
N ALA A 99 -10.13 7.02 -7.61
CA ALA A 99 -10.21 7.99 -6.52
C ALA A 99 -10.45 9.38 -7.10
N GLU A 100 -10.94 10.31 -6.29
CA GLU A 100 -10.98 11.71 -6.72
C GLU A 100 -9.54 12.23 -6.90
N LYS A 101 -9.27 12.85 -8.04
CA LYS A 101 -7.94 13.32 -8.39
C LYS A 101 -7.52 14.43 -7.43
N ASN A 102 -6.38 14.23 -6.77
CA ASN A 102 -5.75 15.19 -5.88
C ASN A 102 -4.24 15.05 -6.03
N ARG A 103 -3.68 15.78 -7.02
CA ARG A 103 -2.24 15.73 -7.34
C ARG A 103 -1.35 16.11 -6.16
N PRO A 104 -1.65 17.16 -5.36
CA PRO A 104 -0.86 17.48 -4.18
C PRO A 104 -0.81 16.34 -3.15
N LEU A 105 -1.96 15.72 -2.86
CA LEU A 105 -2.02 14.58 -1.94
C LEU A 105 -1.27 13.36 -2.50
N GLY A 106 -1.43 13.08 -3.80
CA GLY A 106 -0.71 12.02 -4.49
C GLY A 106 0.80 12.20 -4.40
N LEU A 107 1.29 13.42 -4.65
CA LEU A 107 2.71 13.75 -4.52
C LEU A 107 3.22 13.56 -3.09
N ALA A 108 2.43 13.95 -2.07
CA ALA A 108 2.79 13.76 -0.68
C ALA A 108 2.96 12.28 -0.31
N TRP A 109 2.07 11.40 -0.79
CA TRP A 109 2.19 9.95 -0.62
C TRP A 109 3.38 9.35 -1.37
N LEU A 110 3.64 9.81 -2.60
CA LEU A 110 4.83 9.40 -3.36
C LEU A 110 6.12 9.83 -2.67
N ALA A 111 6.15 11.01 -2.07
CA ALA A 111 7.28 11.47 -1.27
C ALA A 111 7.55 10.56 -0.07
N LEU A 112 6.50 10.10 0.63
CA LEU A 112 6.65 9.09 1.69
C LEU A 112 7.20 7.78 1.13
N ALA A 113 6.70 7.31 -0.02
CA ALA A 113 7.18 6.08 -0.64
C ALA A 113 8.67 6.13 -0.99
N ALA A 114 9.15 7.32 -1.37
CA ALA A 114 10.53 7.58 -1.77
C ALA A 114 11.50 7.87 -0.60
N GLU A 115 11.05 7.90 0.67
CA GLU A 115 11.91 8.21 1.83
C GLU A 115 13.14 7.30 1.97
N ARG A 116 13.10 6.09 1.39
CA ARG A 116 14.18 5.09 1.45
C ARG A 116 15.08 5.08 0.21
N HIS A 117 14.87 5.98 -0.74
CA HIS A 117 15.58 6.01 -2.03
C HIS A 117 15.55 4.66 -2.76
N ASP A 118 14.41 3.96 -2.64
CA ASP A 118 14.20 2.69 -3.31
C ASP A 118 14.00 2.96 -4.82
N PRO A 119 14.82 2.35 -5.70
CA PRO A 119 14.70 2.54 -7.14
C PRO A 119 13.34 2.13 -7.71
N ALA A 120 12.54 1.34 -6.98
CA ALA A 120 11.17 1.00 -7.37
C ALA A 120 10.17 2.17 -7.24
N TYR A 121 10.40 3.12 -6.33
CA TYR A 121 9.43 4.18 -6.00
C TYR A 121 9.94 5.59 -6.27
N GLU A 122 11.24 5.84 -6.07
CA GLU A 122 11.85 7.16 -6.21
C GLU A 122 11.64 7.78 -7.62
N PRO A 123 11.76 7.05 -8.74
CA PRO A 123 11.55 7.63 -10.06
C PRO A 123 10.14 8.20 -10.27
N ALA A 124 9.12 7.56 -9.70
CA ALA A 124 7.74 8.01 -9.82
C ALA A 124 7.49 9.31 -9.04
N PHE A 125 8.07 9.43 -7.84
CA PHE A 125 8.06 10.68 -7.08
C PHE A 125 8.75 11.80 -7.86
N ILE A 126 9.94 11.55 -8.41
CA ILE A 126 10.69 12.54 -9.19
C ILE A 126 9.90 12.99 -10.43
N SER A 127 9.26 12.05 -11.14
CA SER A 127 8.41 12.38 -12.30
C SER A 127 7.23 13.26 -11.88
N ALA A 128 6.48 12.83 -10.86
CA ALA A 128 5.33 13.58 -10.34
C ALA A 128 5.74 14.98 -9.86
N TYR A 129 6.89 15.10 -9.19
CA TYR A 129 7.41 16.37 -8.69
C TYR A 129 7.71 17.37 -9.82
N LYS A 130 8.22 16.89 -10.96
CA LYS A 130 8.50 17.76 -12.13
C LYS A 130 7.22 18.31 -12.77
N GLU A 131 6.11 17.58 -12.65
CA GLU A 131 4.84 17.92 -13.30
C GLU A 131 3.95 18.87 -12.48
N VAL A 132 4.21 19.06 -11.18
CA VAL A 132 3.37 19.89 -10.32
C VAL A 132 3.72 21.37 -10.38
N SER A 133 2.69 22.21 -10.27
CA SER A 133 2.81 23.66 -10.10
C SER A 133 3.38 24.02 -8.71
N PRO A 134 3.93 25.24 -8.53
CA PRO A 134 4.37 25.73 -7.22
C PRO A 134 3.26 25.70 -6.15
N GLU A 135 2.02 25.99 -6.52
CA GLU A 135 0.86 25.98 -5.64
C GLU A 135 0.52 24.55 -5.19
N GLU A 136 0.48 23.61 -6.14
CA GLU A 136 0.30 22.19 -5.85
C GLU A 136 1.42 21.65 -4.97
N LEU A 137 2.66 22.10 -5.19
CA LEU A 137 3.81 21.71 -4.37
C LEU A 137 3.70 22.24 -2.93
N ALA A 138 3.28 23.49 -2.74
CA ALA A 138 3.06 24.05 -1.40
C ALA A 138 1.99 23.25 -0.64
N GLN A 139 0.90 22.89 -1.31
CA GLN A 139 -0.15 22.06 -0.74
C GLN A 139 0.33 20.61 -0.47
N ALA A 140 1.12 20.03 -1.38
CA ALA A 140 1.71 18.71 -1.19
C ALA A 140 2.63 18.67 0.04
N ASN A 141 3.43 19.73 0.25
CA ASN A 141 4.27 19.85 1.44
C ASN A 141 3.44 19.91 2.73
N ALA A 142 2.31 20.62 2.73
CA ALA A 142 1.39 20.65 3.87
C ALA A 142 0.80 19.26 4.17
N TYR A 143 0.34 18.54 3.14
CA TYR A 143 -0.13 17.15 3.32
C TYR A 143 0.99 16.24 3.81
N TRP A 144 2.18 16.33 3.23
CA TRP A 144 3.31 15.49 3.60
C TRP A 144 3.70 15.67 5.07
N GLN A 145 3.77 16.92 5.54
CA GLN A 145 4.03 17.22 6.97
C GLN A 145 3.02 16.57 7.91
N ASP A 146 1.73 16.53 7.52
CA ASP A 146 0.71 15.86 8.32
C ASP A 146 0.83 14.34 8.25
N LEU A 147 0.98 13.78 7.05
CA LEU A 147 1.08 12.34 6.84
C LEU A 147 2.29 11.74 7.55
N LYS A 148 3.45 12.42 7.57
CA LYS A 148 4.67 11.95 8.25
C LYS A 148 4.46 11.60 9.72
N LYS A 149 3.56 12.31 10.41
CA LYS A 149 3.26 12.07 11.83
C LYS A 149 2.74 10.66 12.10
N THR A 150 2.14 10.02 11.09
CA THR A 150 1.55 8.68 11.23
C THR A 150 2.22 7.64 10.33
N TYR A 151 2.56 8.04 9.10
CA TYR A 151 2.96 7.17 8.00
C TYR A 151 4.45 7.29 7.63
N GLY A 152 5.13 8.33 8.09
CA GLY A 152 6.56 8.49 7.83
C GLY A 152 7.35 7.35 8.47
N ASP A 153 8.42 6.92 7.80
CA ASP A 153 9.27 5.84 8.29
C ASP A 153 9.74 6.01 9.74
N PRO A 154 10.17 7.20 10.21
CA PRO A 154 10.59 7.39 11.60
C PRO A 154 9.52 7.02 12.64
N VAL A 155 8.24 6.99 12.27
CA VAL A 155 7.12 6.65 13.16
C VAL A 155 6.58 5.24 12.88
N ALA A 156 6.35 4.92 11.61
CA ALA A 156 5.68 3.69 11.23
C ALA A 156 6.63 2.48 11.21
N ALA A 157 7.90 2.67 10.84
CA ALA A 157 8.85 1.55 10.74
C ALA A 157 9.22 0.96 12.10
N PRO A 158 9.54 1.74 13.17
CA PRO A 158 9.77 1.18 14.50
C PRO A 158 8.56 0.43 15.06
N ARG A 159 7.35 0.89 14.73
CA ARG A 159 6.10 0.21 15.11
C ARG A 159 6.00 -1.18 14.48
N ALA A 160 6.25 -1.26 13.18
CA ALA A 160 6.22 -2.51 12.43
C ALA A 160 7.35 -3.46 12.88
N GLU A 161 8.55 -2.93 13.08
CA GLU A 161 9.69 -3.71 13.56
C GLU A 161 9.43 -4.31 14.94
N LYS A 162 8.99 -3.48 15.90
CA LYS A 162 8.64 -3.96 17.26
C LYS A 162 7.56 -5.03 17.24
N ARG A 163 6.57 -4.90 16.34
CA ARG A 163 5.53 -5.92 16.16
C ARG A 163 6.15 -7.22 15.64
N PHE A 164 6.97 -7.16 14.60
CA PHE A 164 7.65 -8.32 14.05
C PHE A 164 8.50 -9.02 15.11
N ASP A 165 9.38 -8.28 15.80
CA ASP A 165 10.34 -8.84 16.76
C ASP A 165 9.64 -9.54 17.92
N ARG A 166 8.53 -8.97 18.41
CA ARG A 166 7.72 -9.58 19.46
C ARG A 166 7.13 -10.92 19.03
N GLU A 167 6.59 -11.00 17.81
CA GLU A 167 6.01 -12.24 17.31
C GLU A 167 7.10 -13.26 16.94
N TYR A 168 8.21 -12.79 16.38
CA TYR A 168 9.36 -13.62 16.03
C TYR A 168 10.00 -14.27 17.27
N ALA A 169 10.07 -13.55 18.39
CA ALA A 169 10.58 -14.09 19.65
C ALA A 169 9.83 -15.36 20.10
N GLN A 170 8.54 -15.49 19.78
CA GLN A 170 7.76 -16.69 20.10
C GLN A 170 8.18 -17.88 19.23
N ILE A 171 8.50 -17.66 17.95
CA ILE A 171 9.07 -18.70 17.08
C ILE A 171 10.46 -19.08 17.58
N ALA A 172 11.32 -18.10 17.85
CA ALA A 172 12.68 -18.33 18.32
C ALA A 172 12.69 -19.15 19.62
N TRP A 173 11.75 -18.86 20.53
CA TRP A 173 11.59 -19.64 21.76
C TRP A 173 11.18 -21.09 21.47
N ALA A 174 10.15 -21.30 20.64
CA ALA A 174 9.69 -22.64 20.26
C ALA A 174 10.77 -23.47 19.54
N VAL A 175 11.61 -22.82 18.73
CA VAL A 175 12.73 -23.45 18.01
C VAL A 175 13.85 -23.89 18.95
N ASN A 176 14.20 -23.06 19.94
CA ASN A 176 15.37 -23.30 20.80
C ASN A 176 15.05 -24.16 22.04
N PHE A 177 13.85 -24.03 22.61
CA PHE A 177 13.49 -24.66 23.89
C PHE A 177 12.43 -25.75 23.77
N GLY A 178 11.99 -26.05 22.54
CA GLY A 178 10.92 -27.01 22.28
C GLY A 178 9.53 -26.40 22.43
N GLY A 179 8.63 -26.77 21.52
CA GLY A 179 7.26 -26.26 21.47
C GLY A 179 6.71 -26.29 20.04
N SER A 180 5.43 -25.94 19.89
CA SER A 180 4.79 -25.80 18.58
C SER A 180 4.07 -24.46 18.50
N ILE A 181 4.26 -23.74 17.41
CA ILE A 181 3.54 -22.51 17.10
C ILE A 181 2.73 -22.72 15.82
N PHE A 182 1.45 -22.34 15.87
CA PHE A 182 0.58 -22.32 14.70
C PHE A 182 0.58 -20.92 14.10
N VAL A 183 0.87 -20.83 12.80
CA VAL A 183 0.81 -19.59 12.04
C VAL A 183 -0.07 -19.84 10.82
N ASP A 184 -1.24 -19.23 10.83
CA ASP A 184 -2.20 -19.33 9.73
C ASP A 184 -1.56 -18.91 8.39
N GLY A 185 -1.84 -19.61 7.30
CA GLY A 185 -1.30 -19.30 5.96
C GLY A 185 0.23 -19.36 5.79
N VAL A 186 0.99 -19.78 6.82
CA VAL A 186 2.46 -19.95 6.75
C VAL A 186 2.84 -21.44 6.88
N THR A 187 1.95 -22.27 7.42
CA THR A 187 2.16 -23.72 7.58
C THR A 187 1.33 -24.60 6.65
N VAL A 188 0.56 -24.03 5.70
CA VAL A 188 -0.20 -24.81 4.70
C VAL A 188 -0.27 -24.02 3.38
N PRO A 189 0.14 -24.57 2.22
CA PRO A 189 0.07 -23.84 0.96
C PRO A 189 -1.37 -23.80 0.46
N TYR A 190 -1.86 -22.61 0.09
CA TYR A 190 -3.20 -22.37 -0.47
C TYR A 190 -3.35 -22.83 -1.93
N ASN A 191 -2.41 -23.61 -2.48
CA ASN A 191 -2.44 -24.01 -3.88
C ASN A 191 -2.26 -25.54 -3.96
N ASP A 192 -3.29 -26.22 -4.45
CA ASP A 192 -3.35 -27.68 -4.67
C ASP A 192 -2.21 -28.22 -5.58
N ALA A 193 -1.45 -27.33 -6.22
CA ALA A 193 -0.26 -27.66 -7.00
C ALA A 193 1.06 -27.72 -6.20
N MET A 194 1.04 -27.38 -4.90
CA MET A 194 2.22 -27.48 -4.01
C MET A 194 1.93 -28.18 -2.68
N ALA A 195 0.74 -28.76 -2.53
CA ALA A 195 0.34 -29.48 -1.32
C ALA A 195 1.14 -30.78 -1.08
N ASN A 196 1.79 -31.32 -2.12
CA ASN A 196 2.40 -32.66 -2.06
C ASN A 196 3.93 -32.69 -1.91
N ASP A 197 4.64 -31.54 -1.96
CA ASP A 197 6.12 -31.52 -2.00
C ASP A 197 6.81 -30.41 -1.20
N LEU A 198 6.09 -29.63 -0.39
CA LEU A 198 6.74 -28.73 0.57
C LEU A 198 6.97 -29.49 1.89
N PRO A 199 8.22 -29.83 2.24
CA PRO A 199 8.50 -30.52 3.49
C PRO A 199 8.02 -29.65 4.64
N LEU A 200 7.51 -30.29 5.71
CA LEU A 200 7.30 -29.66 7.00
C LEU A 200 8.47 -28.70 7.27
N GLN A 201 8.21 -27.40 7.17
CA GLN A 201 9.30 -26.43 7.27
C GLN A 201 9.79 -26.47 8.70
N SER A 202 11.06 -26.82 8.90
CA SER A 202 11.66 -26.72 10.22
C SER A 202 11.49 -25.28 10.72
N GLY A 203 11.28 -25.09 12.02
CA GLY A 203 11.16 -23.74 12.58
C GLY A 203 12.41 -22.88 12.30
N PHE A 204 13.57 -23.50 12.05
CA PHE A 204 14.77 -22.83 11.55
C PHE A 204 14.59 -22.27 10.13
N THR A 205 14.08 -23.06 9.18
CA THR A 205 13.84 -22.60 7.80
C THR A 205 12.81 -21.48 7.77
N LEU A 206 11.72 -21.63 8.53
CA LEU A 206 10.71 -20.59 8.70
C LEU A 206 11.32 -19.32 9.32
N GLY A 207 12.14 -19.48 10.36
CA GLY A 207 12.82 -18.38 11.02
C GLY A 207 13.71 -17.58 10.05
N ARG A 208 14.46 -18.26 9.17
CA ARG A 208 15.27 -17.60 8.13
C ARG A 208 14.43 -16.90 7.08
N MET A 209 13.34 -17.52 6.63
CA MET A 209 12.42 -16.93 5.67
C MET A 209 11.81 -15.63 6.22
N LEU A 210 11.29 -15.64 7.45
CA LEU A 210 10.71 -14.45 8.08
C LEU A 210 11.74 -13.34 8.28
N GLN A 211 12.97 -13.67 8.68
CA GLN A 211 14.05 -12.68 8.80
C GLN A 211 14.43 -12.08 7.44
N SER A 212 14.45 -12.87 6.38
CA SER A 212 14.65 -12.36 5.02
C SER A 212 13.50 -11.44 4.58
N GLN A 213 12.26 -11.77 4.93
CA GLN A 213 11.10 -10.91 4.65
C GLN A 213 11.20 -9.59 5.43
N LYS A 214 11.56 -9.63 6.72
CA LYS A 214 11.84 -8.42 7.51
C LYS A 214 12.88 -7.54 6.82
N ALA A 215 14.03 -8.12 6.42
CA ALA A 215 15.10 -7.39 5.77
C ALA A 215 14.64 -6.71 4.46
N MET A 216 13.86 -7.40 3.63
CA MET A 216 13.29 -6.80 2.41
C MET A 216 12.26 -5.72 2.73
N TYR A 217 11.40 -5.94 3.72
CA TYR A 217 10.36 -5.00 4.13
C TYR A 217 10.95 -3.67 4.63
N PHE A 218 12.10 -3.71 5.31
CA PHE A 218 12.83 -2.54 5.81
C PHE A 218 14.04 -2.18 4.94
N TYR A 219 14.12 -2.66 3.69
CA TYR A 219 15.21 -2.29 2.81
C TYR A 219 15.27 -0.77 2.61
N GLY A 220 16.46 -0.19 2.74
CA GLY A 220 16.70 1.26 2.68
C GLY A 220 16.20 2.04 3.90
N TYR A 221 15.67 1.39 4.93
CA TYR A 221 15.36 2.02 6.21
C TYR A 221 16.63 2.05 7.08
N ASP A 222 17.22 3.24 7.23
CA ASP A 222 18.35 3.44 8.12
C ASP A 222 17.90 3.40 9.59
N SER A 223 17.84 2.20 10.14
CA SER A 223 17.74 1.96 11.58
C SER A 223 19.12 2.03 12.24
N HIS A 224 19.79 3.17 12.12
CA HIS A 224 21.00 3.44 12.90
C HIS A 224 20.85 4.79 13.59
N VAL A 225 20.86 4.74 14.92
CA VAL A 225 21.02 5.90 15.79
C VAL A 225 22.25 6.68 15.33
N PHE A 226 22.03 7.76 14.58
CA PHE A 226 23.00 8.83 14.45
C PHE A 226 22.83 9.73 15.69
N VAL A 227 23.89 9.85 16.50
CA VAL A 227 23.99 10.93 17.46
C VAL A 227 24.26 12.20 16.64
N GLY A 228 23.19 12.93 16.31
CA GLY A 228 23.21 14.17 15.54
C GLY A 228 21.92 14.30 14.75
N ASP A 229 21.13 15.35 15.03
CA ASP A 229 19.83 15.57 14.42
C ASP A 229 19.94 15.65 12.89
N ALA A 230 19.37 14.67 12.20
CA ALA A 230 19.13 14.78 10.76
C ALA A 230 17.95 15.72 10.54
N GLU A 231 18.25 16.95 10.13
CA GLU A 231 17.23 17.94 9.78
C GLU A 231 16.58 17.54 8.44
N LEU A 232 15.31 17.12 8.48
CA LEU A 232 14.56 16.75 7.29
C LEU A 232 14.33 18.00 6.43
N VAL A 233 15.01 18.05 5.28
CA VAL A 233 14.93 19.18 4.35
C VAL A 233 13.54 19.20 3.66
N PRO A 234 12.86 20.36 3.59
CA PRO A 234 11.60 20.50 2.86
C PRO A 234 11.74 20.08 1.39
N ILE A 235 10.72 19.41 0.85
CA ILE A 235 10.68 18.89 -0.54
C ILE A 235 11.10 19.96 -1.57
N SER A 236 10.75 21.22 -1.32
CA SER A 236 11.10 22.37 -2.18
C SER A 236 12.61 22.57 -2.40
N GLN A 237 13.46 21.96 -1.59
CA GLN A 237 14.92 22.13 -1.63
C GLN A 237 15.66 20.88 -2.13
N VAL A 238 14.95 19.81 -2.51
CA VAL A 238 15.55 18.52 -2.91
C VAL A 238 16.11 18.54 -4.35
N ALA A 239 15.67 19.48 -5.19
CA ALA A 239 16.23 19.66 -6.52
C ALA A 239 16.14 21.13 -6.96
N SER A 240 17.29 21.74 -7.29
CA SER A 240 17.32 23.03 -7.97
C SER A 240 16.57 22.92 -9.30
N ARG A 241 15.40 23.56 -9.39
CA ARG A 241 14.75 23.82 -10.68
C ARG A 241 15.76 24.65 -11.49
N LYS A 242 16.05 24.22 -12.71
CA LYS A 242 16.78 25.05 -13.65
C LYS A 242 15.79 26.15 -14.05
N ASP A 243 16.01 27.35 -13.53
CA ASP A 243 15.33 28.54 -14.02
C ASP A 243 15.77 28.78 -15.47
N ASP A 244 14.82 29.23 -16.30
CA ASP A 244 14.84 29.30 -17.76
C ASP A 244 16.16 29.79 -18.42
#